data_AF-A0A2E6GEC8-F1
#
_entry.id   AF-A0A2E6GEC8-F1
#
_cell.length_a   1.000
_cell.length_b   1.000
_cell.length_c   1.000
_cell.angle_alpha   90.00
_cell.angle_beta   90.00
_cell.angle_gamma   90.00
#
_symmetry.space_group_name_H-M   'P 1'
#
loop_
_entity.id
_entity.type
_entity.pdbx_description
1 polymer ?
#
loop_
_entity_poly.entity_id
_entity_poly.type
_entity_poly.pdbx_seq_one_letter_code
_entity_poly.pdbx_strand_id
1 'polypeptide(L)'
;MSEKNKVYIEDFDDGSGGWEEYPNPLLIEDSCAITKSPWWVDSNHAPPGGGYLHLLYCLYTSKESQSQRDDDNFLHKPLGLKNKFLEGNYPSDWTNVSITVRIKGDMKMRGTELVLLAQSSVGTHTQNHVLTGQPVKVTKEWTEQTITLVPDQAQWTSLGSRNNRVNFYGHGNIVDVLKDLNVDIIFVLHPLLIVPKEKSDLDQIHSLRAGSDYEVDQSYLPEGHIMLDQVKIEFP
;
A
#
# COMPACT_ATOMS: atom_id res chain seq x y z
N MET A 1 10.12 -25.33 14.91
CA MET A 1 11.33 -25.22 14.07
C MET A 1 11.08 -24.02 13.18
N SER A 2 11.86 -22.95 13.28
CA SER A 2 11.65 -21.74 12.47
C SER A 2 11.85 -22.10 11.00
N GLU A 3 10.83 -21.90 10.17
CA GLU A 3 10.90 -22.00 8.71
C GLU A 3 11.78 -20.87 8.15
N LYS A 4 13.10 -20.96 8.38
CA LYS A 4 14.06 -20.02 7.81
C LYS A 4 14.08 -20.18 6.29
N ASN A 5 14.17 -19.07 5.57
CA ASN A 5 14.30 -19.03 4.10
C ASN A 5 13.04 -19.41 3.31
N LYS A 6 11.85 -19.05 3.78
CA LYS A 6 10.64 -19.18 2.97
C LYS A 6 10.60 -18.08 1.91
N VAL A 7 10.20 -18.43 0.68
CA VAL A 7 10.12 -17.49 -0.45
C VAL A 7 8.71 -17.51 -1.01
N TYR A 8 8.06 -16.35 -1.04
CA TYR A 8 6.80 -16.12 -1.77
C TYR A 8 7.11 -15.53 -3.13
N ILE A 9 6.45 -16.03 -4.16
CA ILE A 9 6.55 -15.53 -5.53
C ILE A 9 5.14 -15.37 -6.06
N GLU A 10 4.84 -14.18 -6.58
CA GLU A 10 3.68 -13.93 -7.41
C GLU A 10 4.15 -13.52 -8.79
N ASP A 11 3.76 -14.29 -9.80
CA ASP A 11 4.00 -14.07 -11.23
C ASP A 11 2.71 -13.72 -12.00
N PHE A 12 1.57 -13.69 -11.30
CA PHE A 12 0.26 -13.36 -11.85
C PHE A 12 -0.24 -14.26 -13.00
N ASP A 13 0.42 -15.39 -13.25
CA ASP A 13 0.03 -16.37 -14.29
C ASP A 13 -1.36 -16.98 -14.00
N ASP A 14 -1.68 -17.16 -12.72
CA ASP A 14 -2.93 -17.74 -12.23
C ASP A 14 -3.87 -16.68 -11.61
N GLY A 15 -3.80 -15.44 -12.10
CA GLY A 15 -4.59 -14.30 -11.60
C GLY A 15 -3.91 -13.55 -10.46
N SER A 16 -4.66 -12.78 -9.67
CA SER A 16 -4.05 -11.79 -8.76
C SER A 16 -3.34 -12.38 -7.53
N GLY A 17 -3.55 -13.67 -7.22
CA GLY A 17 -2.91 -14.33 -6.09
C GLY A 17 -3.21 -13.75 -4.70
N GLY A 18 -4.25 -12.92 -4.59
CA GLY A 18 -4.63 -12.21 -3.37
C GLY A 18 -4.30 -10.72 -3.39
N TRP A 19 -3.58 -10.25 -4.42
CA TRP A 19 -3.30 -8.83 -4.61
C TRP A 19 -4.53 -8.08 -5.16
N GLU A 20 -4.72 -6.84 -4.73
CA GLU A 20 -5.79 -5.94 -5.17
C GLU A 20 -5.30 -4.49 -5.40
N GLU A 21 -6.01 -3.71 -6.23
CA GLU A 21 -5.79 -2.26 -6.38
C GLU A 21 -6.90 -1.51 -5.63
N TYR A 22 -6.67 -0.96 -4.45
CA TYR A 22 -7.81 -0.46 -3.68
C TYR A 22 -8.46 0.80 -4.30
N PRO A 23 -9.79 0.83 -4.48
CA PRO A 23 -10.77 -0.17 -4.04
C PRO A 23 -11.21 -1.18 -5.12
N ASN A 24 -10.60 -1.15 -6.29
CA ASN A 24 -10.93 -2.00 -7.42
C ASN A 24 -10.31 -3.42 -7.34
N PRO A 25 -10.85 -4.38 -8.11
CA PRO A 25 -10.08 -5.58 -8.47
C PRO A 25 -8.75 -5.18 -9.14
N LEU A 26 -7.69 -5.95 -8.89
CA LEU A 26 -6.44 -5.80 -9.64
C LEU A 26 -6.63 -6.33 -11.07
N LEU A 27 -6.32 -5.50 -12.06
CA LEU A 27 -6.34 -5.90 -13.47
C LEU A 27 -5.12 -6.78 -13.76
N ILE A 28 -5.35 -7.98 -14.28
CA ILE A 28 -4.29 -8.89 -14.74
C ILE A 28 -4.38 -9.04 -16.26
N GLU A 29 -3.32 -8.68 -16.98
CA GLU A 29 -3.20 -8.86 -18.43
C GLU A 29 -1.79 -9.34 -18.77
N ASP A 30 -1.66 -10.34 -19.65
CA ASP A 30 -0.37 -10.92 -20.08
C ASP A 30 0.57 -11.25 -18.90
N SER A 31 0.02 -11.90 -17.86
CA SER A 31 0.74 -12.25 -16.62
C SER A 31 1.34 -11.05 -15.88
N CYS A 32 0.74 -9.87 -16.02
CA CYS A 32 1.13 -8.66 -15.32
C CYS A 32 -0.04 -8.08 -14.54
N ALA A 33 0.21 -7.65 -13.32
CA ALA A 33 -0.71 -6.80 -12.56
C ALA A 33 -0.57 -5.33 -12.97
N ILE A 34 -1.67 -4.73 -13.40
CA ILE A 34 -1.71 -3.38 -13.98
C ILE A 34 -2.58 -2.47 -13.11
N THR A 35 -2.06 -1.28 -12.83
CA THR A 35 -2.82 -0.19 -12.20
C THR A 35 -2.68 1.07 -13.06
N LYS A 36 -3.73 1.90 -13.12
CA LYS A 36 -3.74 3.09 -13.97
C LYS A 36 -4.49 4.27 -13.36
N SER A 37 -3.97 5.48 -13.57
CA SER A 37 -4.63 6.71 -13.16
C SER A 37 -5.96 6.93 -13.93
N PRO A 38 -6.95 7.63 -13.34
CA PRO A 38 -6.93 8.20 -12.00
C PRO A 38 -7.12 7.13 -10.92
N TRP A 39 -6.28 7.18 -9.89
CA TRP A 39 -6.39 6.29 -8.72
C TRP A 39 -7.25 6.92 -7.62
N TRP A 40 -7.82 6.08 -6.77
CA TRP A 40 -8.55 6.53 -5.59
C TRP A 40 -7.61 7.22 -4.59
N VAL A 41 -8.08 8.30 -3.96
CA VAL A 41 -7.31 9.07 -2.96
C VAL A 41 -7.66 8.57 -1.57
N ASP A 42 -6.68 7.98 -0.88
CA ASP A 42 -6.82 7.67 0.54
C ASP A 42 -6.58 8.92 1.39
N SER A 43 -7.54 9.22 2.26
CA SER A 43 -7.50 10.33 3.22
C SER A 43 -7.45 9.87 4.68
N ASN A 44 -7.28 8.58 4.95
CA ASN A 44 -7.21 8.02 6.30
C ASN A 44 -6.07 8.59 7.14
N HIS A 45 -4.98 9.02 6.49
CA HIS A 45 -3.79 9.60 7.10
C HIS A 45 -3.55 11.06 6.71
N ALA A 46 -4.57 11.74 6.16
CA ALA A 46 -4.50 13.16 5.85
C ALA A 46 -4.05 13.98 7.08
N PRO A 47 -3.46 15.17 6.89
CA PRO A 47 -3.02 16.03 7.99
C PRO A 47 -4.06 16.14 9.12
N PRO A 48 -3.66 15.99 10.39
CA PRO A 48 -2.28 16.05 10.91
C PRO A 48 -1.45 14.75 10.75
N GLY A 49 -2.00 13.71 10.12
CA GLY A 49 -1.23 12.52 9.76
C GLY A 49 -0.20 12.77 8.64
N GLY A 50 0.45 11.69 8.20
CA GLY A 50 1.56 11.68 7.24
C GLY A 50 1.19 11.90 5.78
N GLY A 51 -0.08 12.15 5.48
CA GLY A 51 -0.56 12.60 4.17
C GLY A 51 -1.52 11.63 3.48
N TYR A 52 -1.76 11.92 2.21
CA TYR A 52 -2.66 11.16 1.34
C TYR A 52 -1.89 10.15 0.51
N LEU A 53 -2.57 9.09 0.06
CA LEU A 53 -1.97 7.97 -0.67
C LEU A 53 -2.82 7.56 -1.88
N HIS A 54 -2.19 6.92 -2.87
CA HIS A 54 -2.87 5.99 -3.78
C HIS A 54 -2.44 4.56 -3.42
N LEU A 55 -3.38 3.64 -3.30
CA LEU A 55 -3.14 2.26 -2.88
C LEU A 55 -3.17 1.31 -4.08
N LEU A 56 -2.00 0.95 -4.63
CA LEU A 56 -1.93 0.32 -5.96
C LEU A 56 -1.90 -1.20 -5.92
N TYR A 57 -1.08 -1.79 -5.05
CA TYR A 57 -0.92 -3.24 -4.95
C TYR A 57 -0.96 -3.63 -3.49
N CYS A 58 -2.14 -3.99 -3.00
CA CYS A 58 -2.39 -4.39 -1.61
C CYS A 58 -2.37 -5.90 -1.48
N LEU A 59 -1.67 -6.42 -0.46
CA LEU A 59 -1.68 -7.82 -0.08
C LEU A 59 -1.95 -7.94 1.43
N TYR A 60 -3.05 -8.59 1.79
CA TYR A 60 -3.34 -8.94 3.17
C TYR A 60 -2.38 -10.00 3.69
N THR A 61 -1.86 -9.79 4.89
CA THR A 61 -0.88 -10.68 5.53
C THR A 61 -1.46 -11.47 6.70
N SER A 62 -2.74 -11.26 7.04
CA SER A 62 -3.49 -12.13 7.95
C SER A 62 -4.89 -12.45 7.45
N LYS A 63 -5.45 -13.58 7.89
CA LYS A 63 -6.85 -13.94 7.60
C LYS A 63 -7.84 -12.98 8.27
N GLU A 64 -7.50 -12.48 9.45
CA GLU A 64 -8.34 -11.55 10.20
C GLU A 64 -8.51 -10.24 9.43
N SER A 65 -7.41 -9.62 8.99
CA SER A 65 -7.45 -8.38 8.21
C SER A 65 -8.18 -8.55 6.87
N GLN A 66 -7.97 -9.68 6.18
CA GLN A 66 -8.72 -10.01 4.97
C GLN A 66 -10.23 -10.09 5.25
N SER A 67 -10.64 -10.73 6.35
CA SER A 67 -12.06 -10.92 6.71
C SER A 67 -12.74 -9.68 7.29
N GLN A 68 -12.03 -8.79 7.98
CA GLN A 68 -12.63 -7.57 8.52
C GLN A 68 -13.05 -6.58 7.43
N ARG A 69 -12.55 -6.77 6.20
CA ARG A 69 -13.01 -6.06 5.01
C ARG A 69 -14.23 -6.69 4.34
N ASP A 70 -14.60 -7.93 4.69
CA ASP A 70 -15.80 -8.60 4.17
C ASP A 70 -17.10 -8.03 4.76
N ASP A 71 -17.04 -7.42 5.95
CA ASP A 71 -18.21 -6.94 6.69
C ASP A 71 -18.19 -5.41 6.86
N ASP A 72 -19.36 -4.81 6.60
CA ASP A 72 -19.76 -3.43 6.90
C ASP A 72 -19.25 -2.28 5.99
N ASN A 73 -20.08 -1.96 4.98
CA ASN A 73 -20.26 -0.65 4.33
C ASN A 73 -19.32 -0.21 3.19
N PHE A 74 -18.50 -1.08 2.62
CA PHE A 74 -17.81 -0.80 1.36
C PHE A 74 -18.31 -1.75 0.26
N LEU A 75 -18.43 -1.24 -0.97
CA LEU A 75 -18.85 -1.97 -2.19
C LEU A 75 -17.91 -3.13 -2.59
N HIS A 76 -17.01 -3.54 -1.70
CA HIS A 76 -15.84 -4.35 -1.95
C HIS A 76 -15.87 -5.54 -1.01
N LYS A 77 -16.72 -6.52 -1.32
CA LYS A 77 -16.40 -7.88 -0.88
C LYS A 77 -15.03 -8.21 -1.49
N PRO A 78 -13.98 -8.58 -0.73
CA PRO A 78 -12.81 -9.21 -1.32
C PRO A 78 -13.33 -10.30 -2.26
N LEU A 79 -12.86 -10.28 -3.50
CA LEU A 79 -13.55 -10.91 -4.64
C LEU A 79 -13.45 -12.45 -4.65
N GLY A 80 -13.58 -13.10 -3.48
CA GLY A 80 -13.30 -14.53 -3.30
C GLY A 80 -11.88 -14.89 -3.72
N LEU A 81 -10.96 -13.92 -3.70
CA LEU A 81 -9.64 -14.08 -4.27
C LEU A 81 -8.80 -14.96 -3.35
N LYS A 82 -8.38 -16.09 -3.91
CA LYS A 82 -7.35 -16.96 -3.39
C LYS A 82 -6.12 -16.13 -3.01
N ASN A 83 -5.87 -15.93 -1.71
CA ASN A 83 -4.66 -15.27 -1.24
C ASN A 83 -3.56 -16.32 -1.06
N LYS A 84 -2.68 -16.43 -2.06
CA LYS A 84 -1.61 -17.44 -2.09
C LYS A 84 -0.61 -17.24 -0.94
N PHE A 85 -0.42 -16.01 -0.46
CA PHE A 85 0.41 -15.73 0.72
C PHE A 85 -0.21 -16.35 2.00
N LEU A 86 -1.51 -16.17 2.21
CA LEU A 86 -2.17 -16.76 3.38
C LEU A 86 -2.27 -18.29 3.29
N GLU A 87 -2.54 -18.83 2.11
CA GLU A 87 -2.58 -20.29 1.90
C GLU A 87 -1.20 -20.95 2.08
N GLY A 88 -0.15 -20.25 1.67
CA GLY A 88 1.23 -20.68 1.87
C GLY A 88 1.68 -20.67 3.33
N ASN A 89 0.89 -20.10 4.25
CA ASN A 89 1.24 -19.90 5.67
C ASN A 89 2.62 -19.22 5.81
N TYR A 90 2.86 -18.13 5.09
CA TYR A 90 4.11 -17.36 5.20
C TYR A 90 4.24 -16.68 6.57
N PRO A 91 5.47 -16.40 7.05
CA PRO A 91 5.70 -15.78 8.36
C PRO A 91 5.08 -14.38 8.49
N SER A 92 4.73 -14.01 9.73
CA SER A 92 4.29 -12.64 10.07
C SER A 92 5.41 -11.75 10.63
N ASP A 93 6.59 -12.30 10.95
CA ASP A 93 7.77 -11.48 11.23
C ASP A 93 8.45 -11.10 9.90
N TRP A 94 8.33 -9.82 9.55
CA TRP A 94 8.87 -9.22 8.34
C TRP A 94 10.19 -8.48 8.57
N THR A 95 10.79 -8.64 9.75
CA THR A 95 12.07 -8.00 10.08
C THR A 95 13.17 -8.47 9.12
N ASN A 96 13.76 -7.52 8.37
CA ASN A 96 14.78 -7.75 7.35
C ASN A 96 14.33 -8.61 6.15
N VAL A 97 13.02 -8.73 5.91
CA VAL A 97 12.51 -9.34 4.68
C VAL A 97 13.00 -8.55 3.46
N SER A 98 13.39 -9.27 2.41
CA SER A 98 13.71 -8.65 1.12
C SER A 98 12.55 -8.84 0.16
N ILE A 99 12.11 -7.74 -0.46
CA ILE A 99 11.06 -7.75 -1.49
C ILE A 99 11.70 -7.32 -2.81
N THR A 100 11.71 -8.20 -3.79
CA THR A 100 12.15 -7.92 -5.15
C THR A 100 10.94 -7.81 -6.06
N VAL A 101 10.88 -6.75 -6.85
CA VAL A 101 9.82 -6.53 -7.84
C VAL A 101 10.40 -6.41 -9.23
N ARG A 102 9.71 -7.00 -10.21
CA ARG A 102 9.93 -6.73 -11.63
C ARG A 102 8.84 -5.80 -12.13
N ILE A 103 9.22 -4.56 -12.43
CA ILE A 103 8.28 -3.44 -12.59
C ILE A 103 8.64 -2.56 -13.79
N LYS A 104 7.61 -2.02 -14.45
CA LYS A 104 7.71 -0.95 -15.44
C LYS A 104 6.47 -0.04 -15.40
N GLY A 105 6.51 1.05 -16.14
CA GLY A 105 5.36 1.93 -16.34
C GLY A 105 5.73 3.22 -17.08
N ASP A 106 4.71 3.98 -17.45
CA ASP A 106 4.88 5.33 -18.02
C ASP A 106 4.13 6.32 -17.15
N MET A 107 4.88 7.15 -16.42
CA MET A 107 4.39 7.91 -15.29
C MET A 107 4.82 9.38 -15.34
N LYS A 108 3.88 10.27 -15.04
CA LYS A 108 4.17 11.62 -14.53
C LYS A 108 4.01 11.58 -13.01
N MET A 109 5.11 11.53 -12.28
CA MET A 109 5.08 11.29 -10.82
C MET A 109 4.54 12.46 -9.98
N ARG A 110 4.55 13.70 -10.48
CA ARG A 110 4.08 14.90 -9.75
C ARG A 110 4.62 15.04 -8.31
N GLY A 111 5.87 14.62 -8.07
CA GLY A 111 6.51 14.71 -6.76
C GLY A 111 6.14 13.58 -5.78
N THR A 112 5.38 12.59 -6.24
CA THR A 112 5.16 11.33 -5.52
C THR A 112 6.31 10.35 -5.78
N GLU A 113 6.42 9.33 -4.94
CA GLU A 113 7.28 8.17 -5.13
C GLU A 113 6.45 6.89 -4.99
N LEU A 114 6.86 5.81 -5.66
CA LEU A 114 6.31 4.48 -5.42
C LEU A 114 7.09 3.84 -4.26
N VAL A 115 6.42 3.58 -3.16
CA VAL A 115 7.02 3.15 -1.89
C VAL A 115 6.16 2.06 -1.24
N LEU A 116 6.75 1.27 -0.36
CA LEU A 116 6.03 0.24 0.37
C LEU A 116 5.43 0.81 1.65
N LEU A 117 4.13 0.64 1.85
CA LEU A 117 3.41 0.78 3.11
C LEU A 117 3.36 -0.57 3.81
N ALA A 118 3.71 -0.59 5.10
CA ALA A 118 3.52 -1.72 6.00
C ALA A 118 2.48 -1.36 7.06
N GLN A 119 1.51 -2.24 7.28
CA GLN A 119 0.47 -2.08 8.29
C GLN A 119 0.46 -3.24 9.28
N SER A 120 0.31 -2.90 10.56
CA SER A 120 0.12 -3.88 11.62
C SER A 120 -0.81 -3.33 12.70
N SER A 121 -1.62 -4.21 13.29
CA SER A 121 -2.37 -3.94 14.50
C SER A 121 -1.45 -4.13 15.70
N VAL A 122 -1.13 -3.02 16.36
CA VAL A 122 -0.23 -2.98 17.53
C VAL A 122 -0.97 -2.38 18.71
N GLY A 123 -1.27 -3.22 19.70
CA GLY A 123 -2.11 -2.83 20.82
C GLY A 123 -3.55 -2.57 20.36
N THR A 124 -4.06 -1.36 20.58
CA THR A 124 -5.44 -0.98 20.21
C THR A 124 -5.54 -0.20 18.90
N HIS A 125 -4.43 0.00 18.18
CA HIS A 125 -4.39 0.81 16.96
C HIS A 125 -3.72 0.06 15.82
N THR A 126 -4.15 0.38 14.60
CA THR A 126 -3.42 0.02 13.40
C THR A 126 -2.34 1.07 13.14
N GLN A 127 -1.09 0.63 13.04
CA GLN A 127 0.06 1.45 12.73
C GLN A 127 0.43 1.29 11.26
N ASN A 128 0.72 2.42 10.62
CA ASN A 128 0.95 2.54 9.19
C ASN A 128 2.28 3.23 8.95
N HIS A 129 3.20 2.57 8.24
CA HIS A 129 4.54 3.09 7.99
C HIS A 129 4.93 2.94 6.52
N VAL A 130 5.34 4.03 5.89
CA VAL A 130 5.81 4.03 4.50
C VAL A 130 7.34 4.03 4.47
N LEU A 131 7.95 3.10 3.72
CA LEU A 131 9.40 2.98 3.54
C LEU A 131 9.92 4.04 2.56
N THR A 132 9.93 5.30 2.97
CA THR A 132 10.38 6.43 2.13
C THR A 132 11.89 6.43 1.90
N GLY A 133 12.68 5.67 2.67
CA GLY A 133 14.12 5.54 2.45
C GLY A 133 14.50 4.69 1.23
N GLN A 134 13.57 3.92 0.66
CA GLN A 134 13.84 2.98 -0.44
C GLN A 134 12.73 3.02 -1.51
N PRO A 135 12.54 4.13 -2.25
CA PRO A 135 11.55 4.22 -3.30
C PRO A 135 11.89 3.30 -4.49
N VAL A 136 10.86 2.66 -5.04
CA VAL A 136 10.94 1.84 -6.26
C VAL A 136 10.79 2.76 -7.47
N LYS A 137 11.74 2.70 -8.40
CA LYS A 137 11.72 3.54 -9.61
C LYS A 137 10.88 2.90 -10.70
N VAL A 138 9.86 3.60 -11.17
CA VAL A 138 9.08 3.17 -12.34
C VAL A 138 9.72 3.74 -13.60
N THR A 139 10.11 2.87 -14.53
CA THR A 139 10.67 3.27 -15.83
C THR A 139 9.90 2.61 -16.97
N LYS A 140 10.05 3.12 -18.20
CA LYS A 140 9.37 2.55 -19.38
C LYS A 140 9.81 1.11 -19.69
N GLU A 141 11.02 0.76 -19.28
CA GLU A 141 11.56 -0.58 -19.42
C GLU A 141 11.37 -1.40 -18.14
N TRP A 142 11.32 -2.72 -18.30
CA TRP A 142 11.32 -3.63 -17.17
C TRP A 142 12.62 -3.49 -16.37
N THR A 143 12.46 -3.31 -15.07
CA THR A 143 13.57 -3.28 -14.11
C THR A 143 13.26 -4.21 -12.95
N GLU A 144 14.31 -4.84 -12.43
CA GLU A 144 14.24 -5.58 -11.16
C GLU A 144 14.84 -4.72 -10.07
N GLN A 145 14.12 -4.56 -8.96
CA GLN A 145 14.53 -3.74 -7.83
C GLN A 145 14.19 -4.45 -6.53
N THR A 146 15.11 -4.40 -5.57
CA THR A 146 14.94 -5.01 -4.25
C THR A 146 14.91 -3.93 -3.19
N ILE A 147 13.94 -4.01 -2.30
CA ILE A 147 13.88 -3.26 -1.04
C ILE A 147 14.02 -4.21 0.14
N THR A 148 14.55 -3.73 1.26
CA THR A 148 14.70 -4.51 2.49
C THR A 148 13.98 -3.82 3.64
N LEU A 149 13.15 -4.59 4.35
CA LEU A 149 12.33 -4.11 5.46
C LEU A 149 13.16 -4.04 6.73
N VAL A 150 14.09 -3.09 6.75
CA VAL A 150 15.00 -2.87 7.87
C VAL A 150 14.25 -2.21 9.03
N PRO A 151 14.47 -2.64 10.28
CA PRO A 151 13.85 -2.05 11.48
C PRO A 151 14.53 -0.73 11.89
N ASP A 152 14.81 0.15 10.92
CA ASP A 152 15.43 1.46 11.12
C ASP A 152 14.41 2.57 10.84
N GLN A 153 13.83 3.14 11.91
CA GLN A 153 12.79 4.16 11.82
C GLN A 153 13.16 5.37 10.94
N ALA A 154 14.45 5.67 10.75
CA ALA A 154 14.87 6.78 9.89
C ALA A 154 14.52 6.57 8.41
N GLN A 155 14.31 5.33 7.98
CA GLN A 155 13.87 4.99 6.62
C GLN A 155 12.35 4.96 6.46
N TRP A 156 11.60 5.10 7.55
CA TRP A 156 10.15 4.92 7.57
C TRP A 156 9.43 6.17 8.05
N THR A 157 8.43 6.57 7.30
CA THR A 157 7.49 7.63 7.71
C THR A 157 6.28 7.00 8.38
N SER A 158 6.12 7.22 9.69
CA SER A 158 4.90 6.84 10.40
C SER A 158 3.76 7.77 9.98
N LEU A 159 2.70 7.21 9.40
CA LEU A 159 1.59 7.98 8.85
C LEU A 159 0.62 8.51 9.91
N GLY A 160 0.61 7.94 11.11
CA GLY A 160 -0.30 8.41 12.15
C GLY A 160 -1.77 8.37 11.71
N SER A 161 -2.52 9.42 12.03
CA SER A 161 -3.96 9.43 11.82
C SER A 161 -4.48 10.79 11.38
N ARG A 162 -5.49 10.77 10.50
CA ARG A 162 -6.36 11.92 10.30
C ARG A 162 -7.14 12.23 11.58
N ASN A 163 -7.53 13.50 11.74
CA ASN A 163 -8.22 14.02 12.92
C ASN A 163 -9.39 13.17 13.46
N ASN A 164 -10.18 12.53 12.60
CA ASN A 164 -11.35 11.73 12.98
C ASN A 164 -11.12 10.22 12.92
N ARG A 165 -9.87 9.77 12.72
CA ARG A 165 -9.49 8.35 12.72
C ARG A 165 -8.57 7.98 13.88
N VAL A 166 -8.39 8.88 14.84
CA VAL A 166 -7.44 8.75 15.97
C VAL A 166 -7.72 7.57 16.90
N ASN A 167 -8.95 7.06 16.92
CA ASN A 167 -9.31 5.87 17.71
C ASN A 167 -9.00 4.55 16.99
N PHE A 168 -8.57 4.62 15.73
CA PHE A 168 -8.28 3.45 14.89
C PHE A 168 -6.81 3.42 14.47
N TYR A 169 -6.31 4.52 13.89
CA TYR A 169 -4.89 4.64 13.53
C TYR A 169 -4.09 5.39 14.59
N GLY A 170 -2.81 5.02 14.71
CA GLY A 170 -1.89 5.64 15.65
C GLY A 170 -0.46 5.75 15.12
N HIS A 171 0.39 6.41 15.89
CA HIS A 171 1.84 6.41 15.68
C HIS A 171 2.50 5.28 16.46
N GLY A 172 3.66 4.82 15.99
CA GLY A 172 4.48 3.86 16.70
C GLY A 172 5.80 3.59 16.01
N ASN A 173 6.53 2.58 16.50
CA ASN A 173 7.85 2.23 16.02
C ASN A 173 7.75 1.14 14.95
N ILE A 174 8.48 1.31 13.85
CA ILE A 174 8.55 0.32 12.77
C ILE A 174 8.94 -1.09 13.27
N VAL A 175 9.77 -1.18 14.31
CA VAL A 175 10.14 -2.48 14.93
C VAL A 175 8.91 -3.26 15.37
N ASP A 176 7.90 -2.58 15.93
CA ASP A 176 6.67 -3.21 16.40
C ASP A 176 5.72 -3.60 15.27
N VAL A 177 5.79 -2.90 14.13
CA VAL A 177 5.02 -3.23 12.93
C VAL A 177 5.63 -4.44 12.21
N LEU A 178 6.96 -4.48 12.05
CA LEU A 178 7.63 -5.54 11.30
C LEU A 178 7.69 -6.87 12.06
N LYS A 179 7.78 -6.87 13.39
CA LYS A 179 7.84 -8.12 14.19
C LYS A 179 6.60 -9.00 14.04
N ASP A 180 5.46 -8.39 13.68
CA ASP A 180 4.18 -9.06 13.42
C ASP A 180 3.34 -8.21 12.46
N LEU A 181 3.69 -8.24 11.18
CA LEU A 181 3.00 -7.49 10.12
C LEU A 181 1.72 -8.25 9.76
N ASN A 182 0.66 -7.99 10.53
CA ASN A 182 -0.57 -8.78 10.58
C ASN A 182 -1.79 -8.08 9.96
N VAL A 183 -1.60 -7.03 9.17
CA VAL A 183 -2.67 -6.35 8.43
C VAL A 183 -2.42 -6.49 6.93
N ASP A 184 -1.61 -5.62 6.35
CA ASP A 184 -1.30 -5.66 4.92
C ASP A 184 0.04 -5.00 4.60
N ILE A 185 0.57 -5.35 3.43
CA ILE A 185 1.55 -4.53 2.72
C ILE A 185 0.91 -3.91 1.49
N ILE A 186 1.29 -2.69 1.16
CA ILE A 186 0.75 -1.99 -0.02
C ILE A 186 1.87 -1.26 -0.74
N PHE A 187 2.02 -1.45 -2.04
CA PHE A 187 2.77 -0.48 -2.85
C PHE A 187 1.89 0.74 -3.11
N VAL A 188 2.33 1.90 -2.62
CA VAL A 188 1.57 3.15 -2.63
C VAL A 188 2.31 4.26 -3.37
N LEU A 189 1.56 5.22 -3.91
CA LEU A 189 2.12 6.50 -4.32
C LEU A 189 2.02 7.48 -3.13
N HIS A 190 3.17 7.91 -2.62
CA HIS A 190 3.28 8.84 -1.49
C HIS A 190 4.52 9.74 -1.64
N PRO A 191 4.46 11.01 -1.18
CA PRO A 191 3.26 11.73 -0.76
C PRO A 191 2.41 12.16 -1.97
N LEU A 192 1.14 12.46 -1.75
CA LEU A 192 0.29 13.14 -2.74
C LEU A 192 0.09 14.61 -2.37
N LEU A 193 0.18 15.47 -3.38
CA LEU A 193 -0.22 16.87 -3.27
C LEU A 193 -1.71 17.00 -3.58
N ILE A 194 -2.52 17.17 -2.53
CA ILE A 194 -3.96 17.38 -2.68
C ILE A 194 -4.25 18.86 -2.83
N VAL A 195 -4.90 19.22 -3.94
CA VAL A 195 -5.42 20.55 -4.22
C VAL A 195 -6.90 20.43 -4.55
N PRO A 196 -7.82 21.11 -3.83
CA PRO A 196 -9.23 21.11 -4.19
C PRO A 196 -9.41 21.83 -5.52
N LYS A 197 -10.36 21.34 -6.34
CA LYS A 197 -10.68 21.97 -7.61
C LYS A 197 -11.35 23.33 -7.41
N GLU A 198 -12.19 23.44 -6.37
CA GLU A 198 -12.85 24.69 -5.98
C GLU A 198 -12.14 25.34 -4.79
N LYS A 199 -11.88 26.64 -4.87
CA LYS A 199 -11.15 27.37 -3.82
C LYS A 199 -11.87 27.41 -2.46
N SER A 200 -13.19 27.26 -2.45
CA SER A 200 -14.01 27.29 -1.23
C SER A 200 -13.65 26.20 -0.23
N ASP A 201 -13.02 25.11 -0.68
CA ASP A 201 -12.77 23.92 0.16
C ASP A 201 -11.39 23.95 0.84
N LEU A 202 -10.56 24.97 0.57
CA LEU A 202 -9.19 25.06 1.07
C LEU A 202 -9.10 25.01 2.60
N ASP A 203 -10.04 25.65 3.31
CA ASP A 203 -10.01 25.72 4.77
C ASP A 203 -10.37 24.39 5.46
N GLN A 204 -11.00 23.46 4.72
CA GLN A 204 -11.51 22.18 5.26
C GLN A 204 -10.89 20.95 4.58
N ILE A 205 -9.88 21.17 3.73
CA ILE A 205 -9.25 20.18 2.86
C ILE A 205 -8.82 18.90 3.59
N HIS A 206 -8.29 19.02 4.81
CA HIS A 206 -7.79 17.90 5.61
C HIS A 206 -8.82 17.33 6.58
N SER A 207 -9.90 18.07 6.87
CA SER A 207 -11.01 17.55 7.68
C SER A 207 -11.98 16.69 6.85
N LEU A 208 -12.11 16.99 5.55
CA LEU A 208 -12.97 16.28 4.60
C LEU A 208 -12.19 15.20 3.83
N ARG A 209 -12.92 14.22 3.27
CA ARG A 209 -12.34 13.16 2.45
C ARG A 209 -12.10 13.65 1.03
N ALA A 210 -10.83 13.83 0.67
CA ALA A 210 -10.42 14.16 -0.69
C ALA A 210 -10.99 13.15 -1.71
N GLY A 211 -11.58 13.64 -2.80
CA GLY A 211 -12.16 12.82 -3.86
C GLY A 211 -13.51 12.17 -3.52
N SER A 212 -14.01 12.33 -2.29
CA SER A 212 -15.35 11.87 -1.87
C SER A 212 -16.24 13.03 -1.46
N ASP A 213 -15.76 13.87 -0.54
CA ASP A 213 -16.51 15.00 0.00
C ASP A 213 -16.27 16.30 -0.81
N TYR A 214 -15.18 16.35 -1.60
CA TYR A 214 -14.89 17.41 -2.58
C TYR A 214 -14.06 16.88 -3.75
N GLU A 215 -14.14 17.56 -4.90
CA GLU A 215 -13.33 17.22 -6.09
C GLU A 215 -11.87 17.69 -5.93
N VAL A 216 -10.93 16.79 -6.23
CA VAL A 216 -9.49 17.10 -6.26
C VAL A 216 -9.08 17.47 -7.68
N ASP A 217 -8.27 18.51 -7.82
CA ASP A 217 -7.61 18.87 -9.07
C ASP A 217 -6.59 17.79 -9.45
N GLN A 218 -6.99 16.95 -10.41
CA GLN A 218 -6.21 15.82 -10.89
C GLN A 218 -4.89 16.23 -11.54
N SER A 219 -4.72 17.48 -11.96
CA SER A 219 -3.49 17.94 -12.62
C SER A 219 -2.27 17.97 -11.69
N TYR A 220 -2.50 17.91 -10.37
CA TYR A 220 -1.48 17.82 -9.33
C TYR A 220 -1.19 16.38 -8.90
N LEU A 221 -2.03 15.41 -9.29
CA LEU A 221 -1.87 14.01 -8.94
C LEU A 221 -1.04 13.25 -9.97
N PRO A 222 -0.36 12.16 -9.57
CA PRO A 222 0.38 11.34 -10.51
C PRO A 222 -0.54 10.78 -11.61
N GLU A 223 -0.02 10.74 -12.84
CA GLU A 223 -0.76 10.29 -14.02
C GLU A 223 0.05 9.18 -14.71
N GLY A 224 -0.62 8.15 -15.23
CA GLY A 224 0.04 7.09 -15.99
C GLY A 224 -0.46 5.70 -15.65
N HIS A 225 0.39 4.71 -15.85
CA HIS A 225 0.15 3.32 -15.47
C HIS A 225 1.43 2.66 -14.97
N ILE A 226 1.25 1.66 -14.11
CA ILE A 226 2.32 0.82 -13.56
C ILE A 226 1.95 -0.63 -13.84
N MET A 227 2.95 -1.43 -14.21
CA MET A 227 2.83 -2.86 -14.45
C MET A 227 3.82 -3.58 -13.56
N LEU A 228 3.33 -4.59 -12.86
CA LEU A 228 4.08 -5.46 -11.97
C LEU A 228 3.99 -6.88 -12.53
N ASP A 229 5.13 -7.40 -12.95
CA ASP A 229 5.24 -8.74 -13.56
C ASP A 229 5.58 -9.80 -12.51
N GLN A 230 6.35 -9.41 -11.49
CA GLN A 230 6.66 -10.32 -10.41
C GLN A 230 6.84 -9.59 -9.08
N VAL A 231 6.39 -10.23 -8.00
CA VAL A 231 6.79 -9.92 -6.63
C VAL A 231 7.42 -11.15 -6.00
N LYS A 232 8.64 -11.02 -5.49
CA LYS A 232 9.35 -12.06 -4.74
C LYS A 232 9.63 -11.55 -3.33
N ILE A 233 9.23 -12.31 -2.31
CA ILE A 233 9.39 -11.95 -0.89
C ILE A 233 10.20 -13.05 -0.20
N GLU A 234 11.35 -12.67 0.36
CA GLU A 234 12.33 -13.58 0.94
C GLU A 234 12.46 -13.33 2.44
N PHE A 235 12.07 -14.33 3.23
CA PHE A 235 12.17 -14.31 4.69
C PHE A 235 13.52 -14.90 5.14
N PRO A 236 14.22 -14.30 6.13
CA PRO A 236 15.52 -14.78 6.63
C PRO A 236 15.48 -16.08 7.47
#